data_AF-A0A973T086-F1
#
_entry.id   AF-A0A973T086-F1
#
_cell.length_a   1.000
_cell.length_b   1.000
_cell.length_c   1.000
_cell.angle_alpha   90.00
_cell.angle_beta   90.00
_cell.angle_gamma   90.00
#
_symmetry.space_group_name_H-M   'P 1'
#
loop_
_entity.id
_entity.type
_entity.pdbx_description
1 polymer ?
#
loop_
_entity_poly.entity_id
_entity_poly.type
_entity_poly.pdbx_seq_one_letter_code
_entity_poly.pdbx_strand_id
1 'polypeptide(L)' 'MGGLMAVVREFTLPDLGEGLTEAEIVRWLVQVGEVVAVDQPVVELET' A
#
# COMPACT_ATOMS: atom_id res chain seq x y z
N MET A 1 -21.39 23.79 4.60
CA MET A 1 -21.39 22.33 4.31
C MET A 1 -20.19 22.02 3.43
N GLY A 2 -18.99 21.94 4.02
CA GLY A 2 -17.76 21.57 3.31
C GLY A 2 -17.40 20.15 3.69
N GLY A 3 -17.52 19.21 2.75
CA GLY A 3 -17.10 17.82 2.99
C GLY A 3 -15.60 17.80 3.29
N LEU A 4 -15.22 17.09 4.35
CA LEU A 4 -13.84 16.73 4.61
C LEU A 4 -13.35 15.96 3.37
N MET A 5 -12.53 16.59 2.53
CA MET A 5 -11.83 15.85 1.48
C MET A 5 -10.88 14.92 2.19
N ALA A 6 -11.14 13.61 2.12
CA ALA A 6 -10.21 12.61 2.63
C ALA A 6 -8.86 12.86 1.96
N VAL A 7 -7.83 13.11 2.77
CA VAL A 7 -6.47 13.32 2.26
C VAL A 7 -5.96 11.98 1.78
N VAL A 8 -5.95 11.78 0.46
CA VAL A 8 -5.32 10.60 -0.15
C VAL A 8 -3.81 10.76 0.02
N ARG A 9 -3.17 9.74 0.61
CA ARG A 9 -1.72 9.65 0.70
C ARG A 9 -1.25 8.59 -0.27
N GLU A 10 -0.26 8.94 -1.08
CA GLU A 10 0.40 7.97 -1.94
C GLU A 10 1.33 7.11 -1.09
N PHE A 11 1.24 5.79 -1.28
CA PHE A 11 2.15 4.83 -0.68
C PHE A 11 3.05 4.30 -1.80
N THR A 12 4.28 4.81 -1.85
CA THR A 12 5.26 4.39 -2.84
C THR A 12 5.88 3.07 -2.40
N LEU A 13 6.05 2.15 -3.35
CA LEU A 13 6.80 0.93 -3.11
C LEU A 13 8.25 1.26 -2.74
N PRO A 14 8.78 0.77 -1.60
CA PRO A 14 10.18 0.96 -1.26
C PRO A 14 11.09 0.14 -2.18
N ASP A 15 12.38 0.45 -2.16
CA ASP A 15 13.40 -0.33 -2.86
C ASP A 15 13.31 -1.81 -2.46
N LEU A 16 13.27 -2.69 -3.46
CA LEU A 16 13.06 -4.13 -3.27
C LEU A 16 14.37 -4.90 -3.11
N GLY A 17 15.52 -4.25 -3.28
CA GLY A 17 16.85 -4.85 -3.28
C GLY A 17 17.68 -4.45 -4.50
N GLU A 18 19.00 -4.69 -4.43
CA GLU A 18 19.95 -4.34 -5.50
C GLU A 18 19.54 -4.96 -6.85
N GLY A 19 19.18 -4.10 -7.81
CA GLY A 19 18.86 -4.52 -9.18
C GLY A 19 17.41 -4.97 -9.40
N LEU A 20 16.53 -4.90 -8.40
CA LEU A 20 15.10 -5.16 -8.55
C LEU A 20 14.36 -3.86 -8.83
N THR A 21 13.94 -3.67 -10.08
CA THR A 21 13.27 -2.44 -10.53
C THR A 21 11.75 -2.52 -10.52
N GLU A 22 11.20 -3.73 -10.43
CA GLU A 22 9.79 -4.02 -10.60
C GLU A 22 9.36 -5.13 -9.61
N ALA A 23 8.09 -5.12 -9.23
CA ALA A 23 7.42 -6.21 -8.53
C ALA A 23 5.97 -6.29 -8.97
N GLU A 24 5.42 -7.50 -8.91
CA GLU A 24 4.01 -7.79 -9.16
C GLU A 24 3.24 -7.85 -7.84
N ILE A 25 2.02 -7.30 -7.84
CA ILE A 25 1.10 -7.44 -6.71
C ILE A 25 0.45 -8.81 -6.79
N VAL A 26 0.76 -9.67 -5.82
CA VAL A 26 0.16 -11.00 -5.71
C VAL A 26 -1.24 -10.89 -5.14
N ARG A 27 -1.41 -10.14 -4.03
CA ARG A 27 -2.72 -9.86 -3.42
C ARG A 27 -2.70 -8.73 -2.41
N TRP A 28 -3.87 -8.13 -2.23
CA TRP A 28 -4.15 -7.20 -1.13
C TRP A 28 -4.59 -7.97 0.11
N LEU A 29 -4.03 -7.61 1.26
CA LEU A 29 -4.32 -8.21 2.56
C LEU A 29 -5.34 -7.39 3.38
N VAL A 30 -5.74 -6.22 2.85
CA VAL A 30 -6.72 -5.32 3.45
C VAL A 30 -7.85 -5.01 2.48
N GLN A 31 -8.99 -4.59 3.00
CA GLN A 31 -10.15 -4.20 2.21
C GLN A 31 -10.38 -2.69 2.20
N VAL A 32 -11.08 -2.20 1.18
CA VAL A 32 -11.44 -0.78 1.09
C VAL A 32 -12.35 -0.40 2.26
N GLY A 33 -11.99 0.68 2.97
CA GLY A 33 -12.69 1.15 4.16
C GLY A 33 -12.22 0.51 5.47
N GLU A 34 -11.27 -0.43 5.40
CA GLU A 34 -10.62 -1.01 6.58
C GLU A 34 -9.65 -0.01 7.22
N VAL A 35 -9.51 -0.09 8.54
CA VAL A 35 -8.51 0.69 9.30
C VAL A 35 -7.20 -0.08 9.34
N VAL A 36 -6.14 0.49 8.76
CA VAL A 36 -4.79 -0.08 8.80
C VAL A 36 -4.06 0.37 10.07
N ALA A 37 -3.56 -0.58 10.86
CA ALA A 37 -2.76 -0.32 12.05
C ALA A 37 -1.25 -0.23 11.74
N VAL A 38 -0.48 0.29 12.70
CA VAL A 38 0.99 0.28 12.61
C VAL A 38 1.50 -1.16 12.55
N ASP A 39 2.49 -1.40 11.70
CA ASP A 39 3.09 -2.71 11.43
C ASP A 39 2.15 -3.76 10.84
N GLN A 40 0.92 -3.38 10.44
CA GLN A 40 0.00 -4.28 9.75
C GLN A 40 0.46 -4.53 8.31
N PRO A 41 0.53 -5.80 7.85
CA PRO A 41 0.80 -6.11 6.45
C PRO A 41 -0.39 -5.72 5.56
N VAL A 42 -0.11 -5.07 4.43
CA VAL A 42 -1.13 -4.47 3.55
C VAL A 42 -1.21 -5.16 2.19
N VAL A 43 -0.06 -5.56 1.64
CA VAL A 43 0.05 -6.12 0.29
C VAL A 43 1.15 -7.17 0.26
N GLU A 44 0.93 -8.23 -0.51
CA GLU A 44 1.93 -9.24 -0.84
C GLU A 44 2.44 -9.00 -2.27
N LEU A 45 3.76 -9.05 -2.43
CA LEU A 45 4.47 -8.73 -3.66
C LEU A 45 5.42 -9.86 -4.05
N GLU A 46 5.66 -10.02 -5.35
CA GLU A 46 6.62 -10.95 -5.93
C GLU A 46 7.56 -10.19 -6.88
N THR A 47 8.85 -10.55 -6.91
CA THR A 47 9.91 -9.89 -7.69
C THR A 47 10.32 -10.71 -8.90
#